data_AF-A0A5S9MJ74-F1
#
_entry.id   AF-A0A5S9MJ74-F1
#
_cell.length_a   1.000
_cell.length_b   1.000
_cell.length_c   1.000
_cell.angle_alpha   90.00
_cell.angle_beta   90.00
_cell.angle_gamma   90.00
#
_symmetry.space_group_name_H-M   'P 1'
#
loop_
_entity.id
_entity.type
_entity.pdbx_description
1 polymer ?
#
loop_
_entity_poly.entity_id
_entity_poly.type
_entity_poly.pdbx_seq_one_letter_code
_entity_poly.pdbx_strand_id
1 'polypeptide(L)' 'MPGLYFCGEILDIHGYTGGGYNITSALVTGRLAGMNAALEAKERDQ' A
#
# COMPACT_ATOMS: atom_id res chain seq x y z
N MET A 1 -1.16 5.78 -13.83
CA MET A 1 0.15 6.46 -13.91
C MET A 1 1.21 5.45 -13.49
N PRO A 2 2.20 5.12 -14.33
CA PRO A 2 3.33 4.27 -13.92
C PRO A 2 4.11 4.92 -12.77
N GLY A 3 4.61 4.13 -11.81
CA GLY A 3 5.33 4.63 -10.64
C GLY A 3 4.47 5.29 -9.56
N LEU A 4 3.14 5.33 -9.69
CA LEU A 4 2.23 5.82 -8.65
C LEU A 4 1.57 4.65 -7.92
N TYR A 5 1.74 4.63 -6.60
CA TYR A 5 1.20 3.60 -5.71
C TYR A 5 0.36 4.23 -4.61
N PHE A 6 -0.69 3.53 -4.19
CA PHE A 6 -1.57 3.94 -3.11
C PHE A 6 -1.57 2.92 -1.97
N CYS A 7 -1.77 3.39 -0.75
CA CYS A 7 -1.91 2.57 0.45
C CYS A 7 -2.71 3.33 1.52
N GLY A 8 -3.22 2.61 2.52
CA GLY A 8 -4.00 3.19 3.60
C GLY A 8 -5.40 3.65 3.21
N GLU A 9 -5.97 4.55 4.01
CA GLU A 9 -7.37 4.99 3.95
C GLU A 9 -7.78 5.73 2.66
N ILE A 10 -6.82 6.10 1.81
CA ILE A 10 -7.14 6.64 0.48
C ILE A 10 -7.69 5.55 -0.45
N LEU A 11 -7.42 4.28 -0.14
CA LEU A 11 -8.03 3.14 -0.82
C LEU A 11 -9.44 2.92 -0.26
N ASP A 12 -10.36 2.48 -1.13
CA ASP A 12 -11.72 2.09 -0.73
C ASP A 12 -11.71 0.70 -0.04
N ILE A 13 -11.03 0.62 1.09
CA ILE A 13 -10.92 -0.56 1.93
C ILE A 13 -11.27 -0.12 3.35
N HIS A 14 -12.38 -0.63 3.86
CA HIS A 14 -12.83 -0.33 5.21
C HIS A 14 -13.13 -1.62 5.96
N GLY A 15 -12.52 -1.77 7.14
CA GLY A 15 -12.82 -2.86 8.05
C GLY A 15 -13.90 -2.47 9.06
N TYR A 16 -14.54 -3.47 9.65
CA TYR A 16 -15.56 -3.24 10.68
C TYR A 16 -14.98 -2.46 11.88
N THR A 17 -15.73 -1.51 12.41
CA THR A 17 -15.23 -0.63 13.48
C THR A 17 -14.86 -1.39 14.75
N GLY A 18 -13.86 -0.90 15.49
CA GLY A 18 -13.52 -1.41 16.83
C GLY A 18 -12.55 -2.59 16.86
N GLY A 19 -12.22 -3.21 15.72
CA GLY A 19 -11.27 -4.34 15.64
C GLY A 19 -9.87 -3.99 15.12
N GLY A 20 -9.55 -2.71 14.88
CA GLY A 20 -8.24 -2.28 14.36
C GLY A 20 -7.97 -2.63 12.90
N TYR A 21 -8.95 -3.15 12.16
CA TYR A 21 -8.80 -3.59 10.77
C TYR A 21 -8.33 -2.49 9.81
N ASN A 22 -8.72 -1.23 10.04
CA ASN A 22 -8.27 -0.09 9.25
C ASN A 22 -6.77 0.17 9.41
N ILE A 23 -6.26 0.06 10.64
CA ILE A 23 -4.81 0.16 10.92
C ILE A 23 -4.08 -1.02 10.27
N THR A 24 -4.61 -2.24 10.43
CA THR A 24 -4.05 -3.44 9.77
C THR A 24 -4.02 -3.28 8.25
N SER A 25 -5.11 -2.78 7.64
CA SER A 25 -5.20 -2.48 6.22
C SER A 25 -4.13 -1.47 5.79
N ALA A 26 -3.97 -0.37 6.54
CA ALA A 26 -2.96 0.64 6.26
C ALA A 26 -1.53 0.09 6.31
N LEU A 27 -1.21 -0.73 7.32
CA LEU A 27 0.12 -1.34 7.46
C LEU A 27 0.42 -2.35 6.35
N VAL A 28 -0.53 -3.22 6.03
CA VAL A 28 -0.36 -4.26 5.00
C VAL A 28 -0.24 -3.63 3.62
N THR A 29 -1.16 -2.74 3.26
CA THR A 29 -1.14 -2.06 1.96
C THR A 29 0.10 -1.17 1.82
N GLY A 30 0.53 -0.50 2.89
CA GLY A 30 1.77 0.30 2.91
C GLY A 30 3.01 -0.54 2.61
N ARG A 31 3.13 -1.71 3.22
CA ARG A 31 4.23 -2.64 2.95
C ARG A 31 4.24 -3.10 1.49
N LEU A 32 3.07 -3.45 0.94
CA LEU A 32 2.96 -3.92 -0.44
C LEU A 32 3.24 -2.80 -1.45
N ALA A 33 2.67 -1.61 -1.27
CA ALA A 33 2.90 -0.46 -2.13
C ALA A 33 4.40 -0.10 -2.15
N GLY A 34 5.03 0.01 -0.97
CA GLY A 34 6.45 0.32 -0.86
C GLY A 34 7.35 -0.75 -1.48
N MET A 35 7.06 -2.04 -1.26
CA MET A 35 7.85 -3.13 -1.83
C MET A 35 7.76 -3.18 -3.36
N ASN A 36 6.56 -2.99 -3.94
CA ASN A 36 6.42 -2.94 -5.39
C ASN A 36 7.08 -1.69 -5.99
N ALA A 37 6.93 -0.52 -5.35
CA ALA A 37 7.61 0.70 -5.80
C ALA A 37 9.14 0.54 -5.79
N ALA A 38 9.70 -0.11 -4.76
CA ALA A 38 11.13 -0.39 -4.66
C ALA A 38 11.60 -1.40 -5.72
N LEU A 39 10.82 -2.44 -6.00
CA LEU A 39 11.12 -3.41 -7.06
C LEU A 39 11.11 -2.75 -8.44
N GLU A 40 10.06 -1.98 -8.75
CA GLU A 40 9.96 -1.26 -10.02
C GLU A 40 11.10 -0.24 -10.18
N ALA A 41 11.46 0.49 -9.11
CA ALA A 41 12.60 1.41 -9.14
C ALA A 41 13.91 0.68 -9.46
N LYS A 42 14.14 -0.48 -8.83
CA LYS A 42 15.32 -1.31 -9.10
C LYS A 42 15.36 -1.81 -10.54
N GLU A 43 14.22 -2.24 -11.10
CA GLU A 43 14.13 -2.72 -12.49
C GLU A 43 14.37 -1.60 -13.51
N ARG A 44 13.96 -0.36 -13.19
CA ARG A 44 14.21 0.82 -14.05
C ARG A 44 15.67 1.27 -14.07
N ASP A 45 16.41 0.99 -13.00
CA ASP A 45 17.83 1.31 -12.87
C ASP A 45 18.76 0.23 -13.49
N GLN A 46 18.19 -0.85 -14.04
CA GLN A 46 18.90 -1.91 -14.78
C GLN A 46 18.77 -1.73 -16.29
#